data_AF-A0A9P3G616-F1
#
_entry.id   AF-A0A9P3G616-F1
#
_cell.length_a   1.000
_cell.length_b   1.000
_cell.length_c   1.000
_cell.angle_alpha   90.00
_cell.angle_beta   90.00
_cell.angle_gamma   90.00
#
_symmetry.space_group_name_H-M   'P 1'
#
loop_
_entity.id
_entity.type
_entity.pdbx_description
1 polymer ?
#
loop_
_entity_poly.entity_id
_entity_poly.type
_entity_poly.pdbx_seq_one_letter_code
_entity_poly.pdbx_strand_id
1 'polypeptide(L)'
;MIPAGAGSADVSEISDWFMSSRPPIAYSDFRRVMDVALKYNIQDIISEARHRLSEVFQTDSLDDWCVELDPEGDRTPLQISYFDYIDALRLSRLLGMHSITPLLFYVCCNLSPFEKIVDGVQLAGIPEPVTLSQDDLRTCLRGRARLIQESSRIMKAFQELAFDERGRPSACKTPQHCSEALQALSLAVVDAQCFSEPSAIDPMDRWITRHENTADAKPCRHCGKALRNVVNERREETWCKLGEIFGVEEWPAGEKD
;
A
#
# COMPACT_ATOMS: atom_id res chain seq x y z
N MET A 1 46.18 -7.00 44.40
CA MET A 1 45.26 -8.06 43.92
C MET A 1 44.03 -7.37 43.37
N ILE A 2 43.93 -7.28 42.05
CA ILE A 2 42.78 -6.77 41.31
C ILE A 2 42.05 -8.00 40.77
N PRO A 3 40.73 -8.20 40.98
CA PRO A 3 40.01 -9.18 40.22
C PRO A 3 39.59 -8.56 38.89
N ALA A 4 40.10 -9.17 37.82
CA ALA A 4 39.61 -9.03 36.46
C ALA A 4 38.31 -9.83 36.30
N GLY A 5 37.35 -9.28 35.57
CA GLY A 5 36.09 -9.94 35.27
C GLY A 5 35.16 -9.06 34.45
N ALA A 6 35.63 -8.56 33.30
CA ALA A 6 34.75 -8.01 32.29
C ALA A 6 34.12 -9.20 31.53
N GLY A 7 32.86 -9.51 31.85
CA GLY A 7 32.05 -10.45 31.08
C GLY A 7 31.76 -9.84 29.71
N SER A 8 32.18 -10.54 28.66
CA SER A 8 31.75 -10.28 27.30
C SER A 8 30.24 -10.51 27.22
N ALA A 9 29.47 -9.42 27.06
CA ALA A 9 28.07 -9.53 26.70
C ALA A 9 27.99 -10.25 25.34
N ASP A 10 27.22 -11.33 25.31
CA ASP A 10 27.03 -12.17 24.13
C ASP A 10 26.29 -11.36 23.07
N VAL A 11 26.83 -11.31 21.85
CA VAL A 11 26.24 -10.53 20.74
C VAL A 11 24.85 -11.08 20.37
N SER A 12 24.56 -12.34 20.73
CA SER A 12 23.24 -12.95 20.58
C SER A 12 22.18 -12.38 21.53
N GLU A 13 22.54 -11.95 22.75
CA GLU A 13 21.57 -11.39 23.71
C GLU A 13 21.11 -9.97 23.32
N ILE A 14 21.95 -9.20 22.63
CA ILE A 14 21.59 -7.88 22.09
C ILE A 14 20.62 -8.03 20.90
N SER A 15 20.81 -9.07 20.09
CA SER A 15 19.93 -9.46 18.99
C SER A 15 18.53 -9.85 19.48
N ASP A 16 18.46 -10.69 20.52
CA ASP A 16 17.17 -11.19 21.04
C ASP A 16 16.35 -10.09 21.74
N TRP A 17 17.00 -9.07 22.33
CA TRP A 17 16.31 -7.91 22.90
C TRP A 17 15.79 -6.91 21.85
N PHE A 18 16.39 -6.88 20.66
CA PHE A 18 15.86 -6.15 19.50
C PHE A 18 14.69 -6.89 18.84
N MET A 19 14.71 -8.23 18.84
CA MET A 19 13.68 -9.09 18.23
C MET A 19 12.44 -9.32 19.12
N SER A 20 12.54 -9.06 20.43
CA SER A 20 11.39 -8.99 21.34
C SER A 20 10.50 -7.81 20.93
N SER A 21 9.30 -8.10 20.39
CA SER A 21 8.29 -7.19 19.84
C SER A 21 8.11 -5.92 20.70
N ARG A 22 8.90 -4.89 20.40
CA ARG A 22 8.66 -3.56 20.98
C ARG A 22 7.30 -3.08 20.48
N PRO A 23 6.49 -2.44 21.34
CA PRO A 23 5.26 -1.85 20.87
C PRO A 23 5.57 -0.88 19.71
N PRO A 24 4.73 -0.83 18.67
CA PRO A 24 4.88 0.12 17.58
C PRO A 24 5.05 1.55 18.11
N ILE A 25 5.97 2.32 17.54
CA ILE A 25 6.23 3.71 17.96
C ILE A 25 5.22 4.62 17.25
N ALA A 26 4.57 5.53 17.98
CA ALA A 26 3.72 6.55 17.37
C ALA A 26 4.50 7.38 16.33
N TYR A 27 3.93 7.58 15.14
CA TYR A 27 4.62 8.30 14.06
C TYR A 27 5.06 9.71 14.47
N SER A 28 4.27 10.41 15.30
CA SER A 28 4.62 11.74 15.82
C SER A 28 5.89 11.75 16.69
N ASP A 29 6.10 10.72 17.51
CA ASP A 29 7.31 10.58 18.32
C ASP A 29 8.51 10.17 17.48
N PHE A 30 8.31 9.23 16.54
CA PHE A 30 9.29 8.90 15.51
C PHE A 30 9.75 10.17 14.78
N ARG A 31 8.81 11.01 14.35
CA ARG A 31 9.09 12.23 13.60
C ARG A 31 9.91 13.26 14.39
N ARG A 32 9.61 13.44 15.68
CA ARG A 32 10.37 14.32 16.59
C ARG A 32 11.81 13.86 16.79
N VAL A 33 12.01 12.55 16.98
CA VAL A 33 13.34 11.95 17.06
C VAL A 33 14.09 12.19 15.75
N MET A 34 13.41 12.04 14.62
CA MET A 34 13.98 12.30 13.30
C MET A 34 14.38 13.75 13.06
N ASP A 35 13.63 14.73 13.55
CA ASP A 35 14.04 16.14 13.46
C ASP A 35 15.39 16.39 14.13
N VAL A 36 15.57 15.84 15.34
CA VAL A 36 16.84 15.96 16.09
C VAL A 36 17.95 15.21 15.35
N ALA A 37 17.69 13.97 14.92
CA ALA A 37 18.68 13.16 14.23
C ALA A 37 19.17 13.79 12.93
N LEU A 38 18.26 14.34 12.11
CA LEU A 38 18.60 15.05 10.87
C LEU A 38 19.37 16.34 11.15
N LYS A 39 18.94 17.13 12.15
CA LYS A 39 19.60 18.39 12.52
C LYS A 39 21.04 18.20 12.98
N TYR A 40 21.30 17.14 13.74
CA TYR A 40 22.63 16.84 14.30
C TYR A 40 23.36 15.72 13.55
N ASN A 41 22.82 15.27 12.43
CA ASN A 41 23.37 14.22 11.57
C ASN A 41 23.72 12.91 12.31
N ILE A 42 22.86 12.46 13.23
CA ILE A 42 23.06 11.27 14.05
C ILE A 42 22.80 10.01 13.21
N GLN A 43 23.86 9.43 12.64
CA GLN A 43 23.76 8.37 11.63
C GLN A 43 23.06 7.09 12.10
N ASP A 44 23.26 6.69 13.36
CA ASP A 44 22.65 5.45 13.88
C ASP A 44 21.12 5.56 13.91
N ILE A 45 20.60 6.73 14.31
CA ILE A 45 19.15 7.00 14.35
C ILE A 45 18.60 7.12 12.92
N ILE A 46 19.33 7.78 12.02
CA ILE A 46 18.94 7.89 10.60
C ILE A 46 18.87 6.51 9.95
N SER A 47 19.83 5.63 10.24
CA SER A 47 19.89 4.27 9.70
C SER A 47 18.75 3.40 10.24
N GLU A 48 18.49 3.46 11.55
CA GLU A 48 17.35 2.80 12.18
C GLU A 48 16.01 3.29 11.60
N ALA A 49 15.88 4.59 11.33
CA ALA A 49 14.68 5.15 10.76
C ALA A 49 14.42 4.69 9.32
N ARG A 50 15.49 4.60 8.51
CA ARG A 50 15.39 3.99 7.17
C ARG A 50 14.90 2.55 7.26
N HIS A 51 15.48 1.76 8.17
CA HIS A 51 15.05 0.38 8.37
C HIS A 51 13.56 0.30 8.73
N ARG A 52 13.09 1.08 9.72
CA ARG A 52 11.68 1.08 10.13
C ARG A 52 10.73 1.50 9.01
N LEU A 53 11.09 2.52 8.22
CA LEU A 53 10.26 2.94 7.09
C LEU A 53 10.21 1.87 6.01
N SER A 54 11.33 1.20 5.70
CA SER A 54 11.32 0.07 4.74
C SER A 54 10.45 -1.09 5.22
N GLU A 55 10.46 -1.41 6.51
CA GLU A 55 9.62 -2.47 7.09
C GLU A 55 8.12 -2.14 7.05
N VAL A 56 7.75 -0.85 7.11
CA VAL A 56 6.36 -0.40 6.91
C VAL A 56 5.98 -0.45 5.44
N PHE A 57 6.85 0.08 4.58
CA PHE A 57 6.60 0.24 3.15
C PHE A 57 7.31 -0.86 2.36
N GLN A 58 6.93 -2.11 2.62
CA GLN A 58 7.53 -3.27 1.97
C GLN A 58 7.23 -3.25 0.48
N THR A 59 8.27 -3.48 -0.33
CA THR A 59 8.20 -3.37 -1.80
C THR A 59 8.33 -4.71 -2.51
N ASP A 60 8.63 -5.78 -1.78
CA ASP A 60 9.05 -7.06 -2.36
C ASP A 60 7.87 -7.83 -2.97
N SER A 61 6.69 -7.73 -2.36
CA SER A 61 5.48 -8.41 -2.81
C SER A 61 4.23 -7.56 -2.59
N LEU A 62 3.30 -7.65 -3.54
CA LEU A 62 1.97 -7.08 -3.36
C LEU A 62 1.19 -7.78 -2.22
N ASP A 63 1.45 -9.05 -1.96
CA ASP A 63 0.78 -9.81 -0.89
C ASP A 63 1.23 -9.36 0.51
N ASP A 64 2.45 -8.85 0.63
CA ASP A 64 2.99 -8.28 1.88
C ASP A 64 2.50 -6.84 2.11
N TRP A 65 2.01 -6.19 1.05
CA TRP A 65 1.44 -4.85 1.14
C TRP A 65 0.00 -4.88 1.69
N CYS A 66 -0.19 -4.27 2.88
CA CYS A 66 -1.50 -4.05 3.47
C CYS A 66 -1.84 -2.56 3.54
N VAL A 67 -2.89 -2.15 2.84
CA VAL A 67 -3.43 -0.76 2.88
C VAL A 67 -4.06 -0.46 4.24
N GLU A 68 -4.62 -1.49 4.88
CA GLU A 68 -5.15 -1.44 6.23
C GLU A 68 -4.04 -1.82 7.20
N LEU A 69 -3.06 -0.95 7.43
CA LEU A 69 -2.15 -1.09 8.56
C LEU A 69 -3.01 -1.06 9.83
N ASP A 70 -3.31 -2.23 10.41
CA ASP A 70 -4.15 -2.34 11.59
C ASP A 70 -3.33 -1.81 12.78
N PRO A 71 -3.72 -0.67 13.39
CA PRO A 71 -2.98 -0.10 14.52
C PRO A 71 -3.00 -1.02 15.76
N GLU A 72 -3.91 -1.99 15.83
CA GLU A 72 -4.02 -2.97 16.91
C GLU A 72 -3.45 -4.36 16.55
N GLY A 73 -3.24 -4.64 15.26
CA GLY A 73 -2.96 -5.98 14.74
C GLY A 73 -1.59 -6.19 14.10
N ASP A 74 -0.96 -5.13 13.58
CA ASP A 74 0.23 -5.31 12.73
C ASP A 74 1.55 -5.16 13.48
N ARG A 75 2.48 -6.05 13.13
CA ARG A 75 3.88 -6.09 13.60
C ARG A 75 4.73 -4.94 13.02
N THR A 76 4.10 -3.82 12.68
CA THR A 76 4.81 -2.70 12.05
C THR A 76 5.60 -1.93 13.09
N PRO A 77 6.84 -1.49 12.79
CA PRO A 77 7.65 -0.78 13.75
C PRO A 77 7.15 0.63 14.07
N LEU A 78 6.15 1.13 13.32
CA LEU A 78 5.59 2.48 13.42
C LEU A 78 4.06 2.45 13.34
N GLN A 79 3.38 3.16 14.24
CA GLN A 79 1.95 3.44 14.13
C GLN A 79 1.76 4.67 13.24
N ILE A 80 1.52 4.43 11.96
CA ILE A 80 1.31 5.46 10.94
C ILE A 80 -0.19 5.62 10.73
N SER A 81 -0.68 6.85 10.92
CA SER A 81 -2.05 7.19 10.58
C SER A 81 -2.16 7.57 9.10
N TYR A 82 -3.39 7.54 8.60
CA TYR A 82 -3.68 7.83 7.20
C TYR A 82 -3.11 9.17 6.71
N PHE A 83 -3.04 10.20 7.55
CA PHE A 83 -2.52 11.50 7.11
C PHE A 83 -1.00 11.65 7.28
N ASP A 84 -0.35 10.75 8.00
CA ASP A 84 1.11 10.77 8.19
C ASP A 84 1.87 10.45 6.89
N TYR A 85 1.21 9.82 5.90
CA TYR A 85 1.83 9.47 4.62
C TYR A 85 2.42 10.66 3.86
N ILE A 86 1.83 11.86 3.98
CA ILE A 86 2.38 13.08 3.36
C ILE A 86 3.77 13.39 3.93
N ASP A 87 3.91 13.31 5.25
CA ASP A 87 5.18 13.55 5.92
C ASP A 87 6.14 12.38 5.70
N ALA A 88 5.65 11.14 5.65
CA ALA A 88 6.47 9.97 5.35
C ALA A 88 7.07 10.06 3.93
N LEU A 89 6.30 10.52 2.93
CA LEU A 89 6.80 10.80 1.59
C LEU A 89 7.91 11.86 1.61
N ARG A 90 7.69 12.97 2.32
CA ARG A 90 8.73 14.01 2.48
C ARG A 90 9.98 13.46 3.17
N LEU A 91 9.81 12.67 4.23
CA LEU A 91 10.91 12.11 5.00
C LEU A 91 11.70 11.09 4.17
N SER A 92 11.03 10.25 3.37
CA SER A 92 11.69 9.30 2.47
C SER A 92 12.65 10.01 1.51
N ARG A 93 12.27 11.19 0.99
CA ARG A 93 13.14 12.01 0.14
C ARG A 93 14.35 12.56 0.88
N LEU A 94 14.14 13.08 2.09
CA LEU A 94 15.24 13.57 2.94
C LEU A 94 16.23 12.45 3.29
N LEU A 95 15.73 11.23 3.42
CA LEU A 95 16.53 10.05 3.73
C LEU A 95 17.12 9.37 2.48
N GLY A 96 16.78 9.81 1.26
CA GLY A 96 17.23 9.17 0.02
C GLY A 96 16.64 7.76 -0.18
N MET A 97 15.44 7.50 0.32
CA MET A 97 14.74 6.22 0.21
C MET A 97 13.85 6.18 -1.03
N HIS A 98 14.47 6.19 -2.21
CA HIS A 98 13.75 6.24 -3.48
C HIS A 98 12.94 4.96 -3.76
N SER A 99 13.41 3.80 -3.30
CA SER A 99 12.76 2.50 -3.51
C SER A 99 11.31 2.42 -2.99
N ILE A 100 10.99 3.09 -1.87
CA ILE A 100 9.64 3.11 -1.28
C ILE A 100 8.78 4.28 -1.78
N THR A 101 9.36 5.20 -2.55
CA THR A 101 8.70 6.45 -2.98
C THR A 101 7.45 6.20 -3.85
N PRO A 102 7.44 5.26 -4.82
CA PRO A 102 6.25 4.97 -5.62
C PRO A 102 5.06 4.52 -4.76
N LEU A 103 5.32 3.70 -3.74
CA LEU A 103 4.31 3.22 -2.81
C LEU A 103 3.77 4.35 -1.92
N LEU A 104 4.66 5.23 -1.44
CA LEU A 104 4.26 6.44 -0.71
C LEU A 104 3.40 7.37 -1.57
N PHE A 105 3.73 7.55 -2.85
CA PHE A 105 2.86 8.28 -3.77
C PHE A 105 1.51 7.59 -3.97
N TYR A 106 1.48 6.26 -4.08
CA TYR A 106 0.23 5.50 -4.19
C TYR A 106 -0.70 5.77 -3.00
N VAL A 107 -0.20 5.67 -1.76
CA VAL A 107 -1.03 5.94 -0.58
C VAL A 107 -1.44 7.41 -0.50
N CYS A 108 -0.55 8.35 -0.85
CA CYS A 108 -0.90 9.76 -0.94
C CYS A 108 -2.01 10.00 -1.98
N CYS A 109 -1.97 9.33 -3.13
CA CYS A 109 -3.01 9.43 -4.15
C CYS A 109 -4.36 8.94 -3.64
N ASN A 110 -4.40 8.04 -2.66
CA ASN A 110 -5.63 7.50 -2.11
C ASN A 110 -6.22 8.37 -0.98
N LEU A 111 -5.53 9.43 -0.52
CA LEU A 111 -6.01 10.28 0.57
C LEU A 111 -7.36 10.93 0.29
N SER A 112 -8.26 10.79 1.27
CA SER A 112 -9.55 11.46 1.33
C SER A 112 -9.71 12.21 2.67
N PRO A 113 -10.19 13.47 2.67
CA PRO A 113 -10.61 14.24 1.50
C PRO A 113 -9.39 14.79 0.73
N PHE A 114 -9.55 14.94 -0.59
CA PHE A 114 -8.46 15.25 -1.53
C PHE A 114 -7.78 16.60 -1.24
N GLU A 115 -8.51 17.56 -0.68
CA GLU A 115 -8.02 18.87 -0.27
C GLU A 115 -6.82 18.76 0.69
N LYS A 116 -6.71 17.68 1.47
CA LYS A 116 -5.57 17.44 2.36
C LYS A 116 -4.24 17.25 1.63
N ILE A 117 -4.27 16.77 0.40
CA ILE A 117 -3.06 16.65 -0.44
C ILE A 117 -2.59 18.05 -0.87
N VAL A 118 -3.52 18.97 -1.12
CA VAL A 118 -3.25 20.32 -1.64
C VAL A 118 -2.91 21.30 -0.51
N ASP A 119 -3.75 21.34 0.52
CA ASP A 119 -3.64 22.29 1.63
C ASP A 119 -2.66 21.81 2.72
N GLY A 120 -2.33 20.52 2.70
CA GLY A 120 -1.52 19.86 3.72
C GLY A 120 -2.31 19.41 4.95
N VAL A 121 -1.57 18.81 5.87
CA VAL A 121 -2.12 18.24 7.11
C VAL A 121 -1.38 18.80 8.32
N GLN A 122 -2.15 19.24 9.31
CA GLN A 122 -1.63 19.57 10.61
C GLN A 122 -1.31 18.29 11.40
N LEU A 123 -0.02 17.98 11.56
CA LEU A 123 0.43 16.83 12.36
C LEU A 123 0.69 17.22 13.81
N ALA A 124 0.51 16.27 14.72
CA ALA A 124 0.72 16.49 16.14
C ALA A 124 2.19 16.80 16.45
N GLY A 125 2.45 17.96 17.05
CA GLY A 125 3.79 18.38 17.44
C GLY A 125 4.60 19.05 16.34
N ILE A 126 4.05 19.24 15.14
CA ILE A 126 4.65 20.07 14.08
C ILE A 126 3.91 21.43 14.09
N PRO A 127 4.59 22.58 14.20
CA PRO A 127 3.90 23.88 14.27
C PRO A 127 3.14 24.25 12.99
N GLU A 128 3.68 23.88 11.82
CA GLU A 128 3.15 24.23 10.51
C GLU A 128 2.53 22.99 9.82
N PRO A 129 1.51 23.18 8.95
CA PRO A 129 0.98 22.08 8.14
C PRO A 129 2.05 21.44 7.27
N VAL A 130 2.10 20.11 7.26
CA VAL A 130 2.95 19.37 6.35
C VAL A 130 2.28 19.33 4.98
N THR A 131 2.99 19.83 3.98
CA THR A 131 2.55 19.90 2.58
C THR A 131 3.53 19.14 1.69
N LEU A 132 3.02 18.67 0.54
CA LEU A 132 3.87 18.17 -0.53
C LEU A 132 4.63 19.32 -1.20
N SER A 133 5.85 19.04 -1.68
CA SER A 133 6.53 19.97 -2.58
C SER A 133 5.72 20.17 -3.86
N GLN A 134 5.95 21.26 -4.58
CA GLN A 134 5.25 21.51 -5.85
C GLN A 134 5.47 20.39 -6.87
N ASP A 135 6.66 19.79 -6.90
CA ASP A 135 6.97 18.69 -7.81
C ASP A 135 6.34 17.36 -7.34
N ASP A 136 6.30 17.11 -6.03
CA ASP A 136 5.56 15.98 -5.45
C ASP A 136 4.07 16.09 -5.74
N LEU A 137 3.49 17.26 -5.55
CA LEU A 137 2.08 17.50 -5.80
C LEU A 137 1.75 17.22 -7.28
N ARG A 138 2.53 17.74 -8.22
CA ARG A 138 2.35 17.44 -9.66
C ARG A 138 2.46 15.94 -9.96
N THR A 139 3.41 15.27 -9.33
CA THR A 139 3.63 13.82 -9.49
C THR A 139 2.45 13.03 -8.95
N CYS A 140 1.97 13.36 -7.75
CA CYS A 140 0.80 12.77 -7.12
C CYS A 140 -0.46 12.97 -7.97
N LEU A 141 -0.71 14.20 -8.47
CA LEU A 141 -1.86 14.50 -9.33
C LEU A 141 -1.86 13.71 -10.64
N ARG A 142 -0.70 13.65 -11.32
CA ARG A 142 -0.54 12.89 -12.56
C ARG A 142 -0.68 11.39 -12.30
N GLY A 143 -0.04 10.90 -11.25
CA GLY A 143 -0.10 9.50 -10.83
C GLY A 143 -1.51 9.07 -10.46
N ARG A 144 -2.26 9.91 -9.73
CA ARG A 144 -3.68 9.67 -9.41
C ARG A 144 -4.52 9.47 -10.68
N ALA A 145 -4.35 10.32 -11.69
CA ALA A 145 -5.06 10.17 -12.95
C ALA A 145 -4.71 8.85 -13.67
N ARG A 146 -3.44 8.42 -13.62
CA ARG A 146 -3.01 7.12 -14.16
C ARG A 146 -3.57 5.95 -13.34
N LEU A 147 -3.56 6.04 -12.01
CA LEU A 147 -4.13 5.01 -11.13
C LEU A 147 -5.62 4.82 -11.38
N ILE A 148 -6.39 5.90 -11.61
CA ILE A 148 -7.80 5.79 -11.99
C ILE A 148 -7.99 5.00 -13.31
N GLN A 149 -7.07 5.17 -14.27
CA GLN A 149 -7.09 4.38 -15.51
C GLN A 149 -6.77 2.90 -15.23
N GLU A 150 -5.82 2.62 -14.34
CA GLU A 150 -5.48 1.26 -13.90
C GLU A 150 -6.62 0.60 -13.11
N SER A 151 -7.25 1.32 -12.17
CA SER A 151 -8.49 0.87 -11.48
C SER A 151 -9.57 0.53 -12.49
N SER A 152 -9.79 1.39 -13.49
CA SER A 152 -10.74 1.13 -14.56
C SER A 152 -10.39 -0.12 -15.37
N ARG A 153 -9.10 -0.40 -15.60
CA ARG A 153 -8.62 -1.62 -16.27
C ARG A 153 -8.91 -2.86 -15.42
N ILE A 154 -8.74 -2.79 -14.10
CA ILE A 154 -9.07 -3.90 -13.19
C ILE A 154 -10.57 -4.14 -13.17
N MET A 155 -11.38 -3.09 -13.06
CA MET A 155 -12.84 -3.19 -13.03
C MET A 155 -13.43 -3.73 -14.35
N LYS A 156 -12.74 -3.56 -15.48
CA LYS A 156 -13.13 -4.21 -16.75
C LYS A 156 -13.08 -5.75 -16.67
N ALA A 157 -12.33 -6.36 -15.75
CA ALA A 157 -12.30 -7.80 -15.57
C ALA A 157 -13.70 -8.38 -15.27
N PHE A 158 -14.52 -7.63 -14.52
CA PHE A 158 -15.90 -8.00 -14.22
C PHE A 158 -16.74 -8.06 -15.50
N GLN A 159 -16.61 -7.07 -16.38
CA GLN A 159 -17.33 -7.01 -17.66
C GLN A 159 -16.87 -8.10 -18.62
N GLU A 160 -15.55 -8.31 -18.73
CA GLU A 160 -14.99 -9.33 -19.62
C GLU A 160 -15.52 -10.72 -19.28
N LEU A 161 -15.52 -11.12 -18.00
CA LEU A 161 -16.06 -12.43 -17.61
C LEU A 161 -17.60 -12.50 -17.63
N ALA A 162 -18.27 -11.36 -17.49
CA ALA A 162 -19.73 -11.27 -17.57
C ALA A 162 -20.28 -11.45 -19.00
N PHE A 163 -19.53 -11.01 -20.01
CA PHE A 163 -20.00 -10.93 -21.41
C PHE A 163 -19.18 -11.76 -22.41
N ASP A 164 -17.92 -12.11 -22.13
CA ASP A 164 -17.11 -12.95 -23.01
C ASP A 164 -17.19 -14.43 -22.58
N GLU A 165 -17.89 -15.23 -23.39
CA GLU A 165 -17.99 -16.67 -23.19
C GLU A 165 -16.63 -17.38 -23.26
N ARG A 166 -15.65 -16.81 -23.97
CA ARG A 166 -14.29 -17.38 -24.09
C ARG A 166 -13.49 -17.28 -22.80
N GLY A 167 -13.78 -16.26 -21.97
CA GLY A 167 -13.17 -16.10 -20.64
C GLY A 167 -13.73 -17.07 -19.60
N ARG A 168 -14.81 -17.81 -19.92
CA ARG A 168 -15.47 -18.69 -18.95
C ARG A 168 -14.69 -20.01 -18.77
N PRO A 169 -14.46 -20.46 -17.53
CA PRO A 169 -13.85 -21.76 -17.27
C PRO A 169 -14.68 -22.90 -17.87
N SER A 170 -14.03 -23.83 -18.57
CA SER A 170 -14.67 -25.04 -19.12
C SER A 170 -15.33 -25.93 -18.06
N ALA A 171 -14.92 -25.80 -16.80
CA ALA A 171 -15.51 -26.49 -15.65
C ALA A 171 -16.83 -25.85 -15.14
N CYS A 172 -17.28 -24.74 -15.72
CA CYS A 172 -18.55 -24.10 -15.36
C CYS A 172 -19.74 -24.95 -15.85
N LYS A 173 -20.52 -25.48 -14.90
CA LYS A 173 -21.73 -26.28 -15.20
C LYS A 173 -23.00 -25.46 -15.34
N THR A 174 -22.97 -24.20 -14.91
CA THR A 174 -24.13 -23.29 -14.90
C THR A 174 -23.79 -21.96 -15.57
N PRO A 175 -23.47 -21.99 -16.89
CA PRO A 175 -22.95 -20.84 -17.62
C PRO A 175 -23.87 -19.62 -17.56
N GLN A 176 -25.17 -19.80 -17.74
CA GLN A 176 -26.16 -18.72 -17.70
C GLN A 176 -26.20 -18.04 -16.32
N HIS A 177 -26.41 -18.82 -15.26
CA HIS A 177 -26.43 -18.31 -13.89
C HIS A 177 -25.12 -17.59 -13.50
N CYS A 178 -23.96 -18.13 -13.90
CA CYS A 178 -22.70 -17.45 -13.65
C CYS A 178 -22.57 -16.14 -14.44
N SER A 179 -23.12 -16.07 -15.65
CA SER A 179 -23.16 -14.83 -16.44
C SER A 179 -23.98 -13.75 -15.73
N GLU A 180 -25.19 -14.11 -15.28
CA GLU A 180 -26.09 -13.21 -14.54
C GLU A 180 -25.44 -12.74 -13.24
N ALA A 181 -24.81 -13.65 -12.48
CA ALA A 181 -24.09 -13.30 -11.26
C ALA A 181 -22.90 -12.35 -11.50
N LEU A 182 -22.11 -12.58 -12.56
CA LEU A 182 -20.99 -11.71 -12.92
C LEU A 182 -21.47 -10.34 -13.43
N GLN A 183 -22.60 -10.29 -14.14
CA GLN A 183 -23.24 -9.03 -14.52
C GLN A 183 -23.71 -8.25 -13.29
N ALA A 184 -24.33 -8.92 -12.32
CA ALA A 184 -24.74 -8.32 -11.05
C ALA A 184 -23.53 -7.75 -10.28
N LEU A 185 -22.41 -8.49 -10.22
CA LEU A 185 -21.16 -7.99 -9.64
C LEU A 185 -20.62 -6.79 -10.43
N SER A 186 -20.63 -6.84 -11.76
CA SER A 186 -20.18 -5.72 -12.59
C SER A 186 -21.02 -4.45 -12.37
N LEU A 187 -22.33 -4.58 -12.16
CA LEU A 187 -23.19 -3.44 -11.82
C LEU A 187 -22.88 -2.92 -10.41
N ALA A 188 -22.67 -3.81 -9.44
CA ALA A 188 -22.29 -3.41 -8.08
C ALA A 188 -20.98 -2.62 -8.02
N VAL A 189 -20.00 -2.94 -8.89
CA VAL A 189 -18.76 -2.15 -9.04
C VAL A 189 -19.04 -0.73 -9.52
N VAL A 190 -19.98 -0.56 -10.45
CA VAL A 190 -20.39 0.76 -10.97
C VAL A 190 -21.09 1.56 -9.87
N ASP A 191 -22.03 0.93 -9.16
CA ASP A 191 -22.79 1.57 -8.07
C ASP A 191 -21.89 1.99 -6.91
N ALA A 192 -20.85 1.21 -6.62
CA ALA A 192 -19.83 1.53 -5.61
C ALA A 192 -18.79 2.56 -6.06
N GLN A 193 -18.90 3.09 -7.29
CA GLN A 193 -17.99 4.09 -7.87
C GLN A 193 -16.52 3.65 -7.89
N CYS A 194 -16.23 2.35 -7.97
CA CYS A 194 -14.85 1.84 -7.95
C CYS A 194 -14.01 2.30 -9.16
N PHE A 195 -14.64 2.85 -10.20
CA PHE A 195 -13.96 3.39 -11.39
C PHE A 195 -13.35 4.78 -11.16
N SER A 196 -13.79 5.53 -10.15
CA SER A 196 -13.28 6.89 -9.88
C SER A 196 -12.20 6.93 -8.80
N GLU A 197 -11.95 5.81 -8.12
CA GLU A 197 -10.97 5.72 -7.05
C GLU A 197 -9.60 5.26 -7.57
N PRO A 198 -8.49 5.85 -7.09
CA PRO A 198 -7.12 5.46 -7.46
C PRO A 198 -6.62 4.21 -6.70
N SER A 199 -7.52 3.29 -6.36
CA SER A 199 -7.29 2.10 -5.53
C SER A 199 -6.82 0.87 -6.34
N ALA A 200 -6.00 1.10 -7.36
CA ALA A 200 -5.66 0.07 -8.35
C ALA A 200 -4.82 -1.11 -7.81
N ILE A 201 -4.29 -1.04 -6.60
CA ILE A 201 -3.61 -2.19 -5.96
C ILE A 201 -4.34 -2.67 -4.70
N ASP A 202 -5.48 -2.09 -4.33
CA ASP A 202 -6.22 -2.48 -3.14
C ASP A 202 -6.81 -3.90 -3.28
N PRO A 203 -6.82 -4.70 -2.19
CA PRO A 203 -7.40 -6.04 -2.23
C PRO A 203 -8.91 -6.00 -2.46
N MET A 204 -9.35 -6.64 -3.54
CA MET A 204 -10.77 -6.73 -3.90
C MET A 204 -11.47 -7.95 -3.30
N ASP A 205 -10.75 -8.90 -2.71
CA ASP A 205 -11.33 -10.17 -2.23
C ASP A 205 -12.42 -9.98 -1.17
N ARG A 206 -12.24 -9.03 -0.26
CA ARG A 206 -13.25 -8.69 0.76
C ARG A 206 -14.51 -8.10 0.11
N TRP A 207 -14.34 -7.21 -0.86
CA TRP A 207 -15.45 -6.62 -1.61
C TRP A 207 -16.20 -7.69 -2.40
N ILE A 208 -15.49 -8.51 -3.17
CA ILE A 208 -16.07 -9.61 -3.97
C ILE A 208 -16.84 -10.56 -3.06
N THR A 209 -16.22 -11.02 -1.97
CA THR A 209 -16.85 -11.96 -1.02
C THR A 209 -18.10 -11.37 -0.37
N ARG A 210 -18.09 -10.07 -0.03
CA ARG A 210 -19.27 -9.38 0.52
C ARG A 210 -20.42 -9.38 -0.48
N HIS A 211 -20.15 -9.07 -1.75
CA HIS A 211 -21.19 -9.00 -2.78
C HIS A 211 -21.65 -10.38 -3.28
N GLU A 212 -20.77 -11.39 -3.30
CA GLU A 212 -21.13 -12.79 -3.59
C GLU A 212 -22.11 -13.41 -2.57
N ASN A 213 -22.25 -12.80 -1.38
CA ASN A 213 -23.22 -13.24 -0.37
C ASN A 213 -24.65 -12.73 -0.63
N THR A 214 -24.87 -11.93 -1.67
CA THR A 214 -26.21 -11.57 -2.14
C THR A 214 -26.77 -12.69 -3.03
N ALA A 215 -28.08 -12.97 -2.94
CA ALA A 215 -28.69 -14.17 -3.51
C ALA A 215 -28.47 -14.35 -5.02
N ASP A 216 -28.33 -13.23 -5.75
CA ASP A 216 -28.26 -13.22 -7.22
C ASP A 216 -26.85 -12.97 -7.79
N ALA A 217 -25.84 -12.73 -6.95
CA ALA A 217 -24.49 -12.33 -7.40
C ALA A 217 -23.40 -13.37 -7.10
N LYS A 218 -23.78 -14.64 -6.84
CA LYS A 218 -22.82 -15.70 -6.52
C LYS A 218 -22.47 -16.56 -7.74
N PRO A 219 -21.33 -16.33 -8.43
CA PRO A 219 -20.89 -17.23 -9.48
C PRO A 219 -20.49 -18.59 -8.88
N CYS A 220 -20.43 -19.64 -9.72
CA CYS A 220 -19.87 -20.91 -9.27
C CYS A 220 -18.39 -20.75 -8.88
N ARG A 221 -17.86 -21.65 -8.05
CA ARG A 221 -16.46 -21.60 -7.57
C ARG A 221 -15.41 -21.43 -8.66
N HIS A 222 -15.64 -21.97 -9.85
CA HIS A 222 -14.71 -21.89 -10.97
C HIS A 222 -14.70 -20.48 -11.58
N CYS A 223 -15.88 -19.89 -11.84
CA CYS A 223 -16.00 -18.53 -12.35
C CYS A 223 -15.54 -17.49 -11.30
N GLY A 224 -15.89 -17.68 -10.02
CA GLY A 224 -15.42 -16.81 -8.94
C GLY A 224 -13.90 -16.84 -8.74
N LYS A 225 -13.27 -18.02 -8.92
CA LYS A 225 -11.80 -18.14 -8.94
C LYS A 225 -11.20 -17.45 -10.16
N ALA A 226 -11.78 -17.64 -11.34
CA ALA A 226 -11.30 -16.98 -12.57
C ALA A 226 -11.35 -15.45 -12.44
N LEU A 227 -12.43 -14.90 -11.88
CA LEU A 227 -12.55 -13.47 -11.61
C LEU A 227 -11.43 -12.96 -10.69
N ARG A 228 -11.23 -13.62 -9.53
CA ARG A 228 -10.17 -13.24 -8.59
C ARG A 228 -8.79 -13.31 -9.21
N ASN A 229 -8.51 -14.35 -10.00
CA ASN A 229 -7.24 -14.49 -10.70
C ASN A 229 -6.99 -13.30 -11.65
N VAL A 230 -7.96 -12.96 -12.51
CA VAL A 230 -7.79 -11.84 -13.46
C VAL A 230 -7.67 -10.50 -12.74
N VAL A 231 -8.42 -10.29 -11.66
CA VAL A 231 -8.32 -9.07 -10.85
C VAL A 231 -6.94 -8.97 -10.19
N ASN A 232 -6.45 -10.04 -9.57
CA ASN A 232 -5.16 -10.05 -8.89
C ASN A 232 -3.99 -9.92 -9.88
N GLU A 233 -4.05 -10.59 -11.04
CA GLU A 233 -3.07 -10.42 -12.11
C GLU A 233 -2.95 -8.94 -12.55
N ARG A 234 -4.08 -8.24 -12.74
CA ARG A 234 -4.06 -6.81 -13.10
C ARG A 234 -3.57 -5.90 -11.98
N ARG A 235 -3.84 -6.25 -10.72
CA ARG A 235 -3.30 -5.55 -9.54
C ARG A 235 -1.79 -5.71 -9.47
N GLU A 236 -1.27 -6.94 -9.62
CA GLU A 236 0.17 -7.24 -9.68
C GLU A 236 0.86 -6.50 -10.84
N GLU A 237 0.26 -6.50 -12.03
CA GLU A 237 0.76 -5.71 -13.15
C GLU A 237 0.82 -4.21 -12.84
N THR A 238 -0.14 -3.70 -12.08
CA THR A 238 -0.18 -2.28 -11.68
C THR A 238 0.87 -1.98 -10.61
N TRP A 239 1.05 -2.90 -9.65
CA TRP A 239 2.12 -2.87 -8.67
C TRP A 239 3.50 -2.77 -9.33
N CYS A 240 3.79 -3.63 -10.31
CA CYS A 240 5.05 -3.57 -11.07
C CYS A 240 5.22 -2.24 -11.84
N LYS A 241 4.13 -1.56 -12.19
CA LYS A 241 4.16 -0.29 -12.93
C LYS A 241 4.24 0.96 -12.04
N LEU A 242 4.21 0.85 -10.72
CA LEU A 242 4.17 2.04 -9.85
C LEU A 242 5.34 2.99 -10.09
N GLY A 243 6.56 2.48 -10.26
CA GLY A 243 7.73 3.29 -10.64
C GLY A 243 7.48 4.09 -11.93
N GLU A 244 6.97 3.46 -12.98
CA GLU A 244 6.61 4.12 -14.24
C GLU A 244 5.48 5.14 -14.06
N ILE A 245 4.46 4.82 -13.27
CA ILE A 245 3.30 5.68 -12.97
C ILE A 245 3.76 7.00 -12.37
N PHE A 246 4.73 6.95 -11.45
CA PHE A 246 5.23 8.12 -10.72
C PHE A 246 6.54 8.68 -11.27
N GLY A 247 7.12 8.08 -12.30
CA GLY A 247 8.39 8.52 -12.89
C GLY A 247 9.58 8.36 -11.93
N VAL A 248 9.58 7.29 -11.14
CA VAL A 248 10.67 6.91 -10.23
C VAL A 248 11.37 5.69 -10.81
N GLU A 249 12.66 5.81 -11.11
CA GLU A 249 13.46 4.75 -11.73
C GLU A 249 13.72 3.59 -10.75
N GLU A 250 13.99 3.92 -9.48
CA GLU A 250 14.25 2.93 -8.42
C GLU A 250 12.92 2.37 -7.88
N TRP A 251 12.41 1.33 -8.54
CA TRP A 251 11.21 0.60 -8.10
C TRP A 251 11.45 -0.92 -8.14
N PRO A 252 11.71 -1.58 -6.99
CA PRO A 252 12.15 -2.98 -6.94
C PRO A 252 11.17 -3.96 -7.60
N ALA A 253 9.86 -3.75 -7.42
CA ALA A 253 8.86 -4.66 -7.98
C ALA A 253 8.68 -4.55 -9.51
N GLY A 254 9.27 -3.53 -10.15
CA GLY A 254 9.26 -3.35 -11.59
C GLY A 254 10.42 -4.03 -12.31
N GLU A 255 11.46 -4.45 -11.57
CA GLU A 255 12.62 -5.15 -12.12
C GLU A 255 12.22 -6.60 -12.45
N LYS A 256 11.79 -6.82 -13.68
CA LYS A 256 11.67 -8.18 -14.21
C LYS A 256 13.09 -8.70 -14.49
N ASP A 257 13.49 -9.75 -13.78
CA ASP A 257 14.64 -10.60 -14.14
C ASP A 257 14.55 -11.07 -15.61
#